data_AF-A0A410G0Y6-F1
#
_entry.id   AF-A0A410G0Y6-F1
#
_cell.length_a   1.000
_cell.length_b   1.000
_cell.length_c   1.000
_cell.angle_alpha   90.00
_cell.angle_beta   90.00
_cell.angle_gamma   90.00
#
_symmetry.space_group_name_H-M   'P 1'
#
loop_
_entity.id
_entity.type
_entity.pdbx_description
1 polymer ?
#
loop_
_entity_poly.entity_id
_entity_poly.type
_entity_poly.pdbx_seq_one_letter_code
_entity_poly.pdbx_strand_id
1 'polypeptide(L)'
;MMNTKSIGPFIKILASIIFILSIFSCKNIDQKHIKKIEKNFGLYEDESDSIAVELKLSEFNNWKELLERTEQIVCNDSVPKITIENDSVIKRVYLRNPCLKGLSCILIREKNIIEIHNDTINKSYENFYALDSLENVLRRDIENNGKYPKFSDSPDKLLIYISYDEDGVAKLPQILSRLTEALENVTNRSDLKIWLSRKFPVPPPPPPANLNTNPDGW
;
A
#
# COMPACT_ATOMS: atom_id res chain seq x y z
N MET A 1 -65.89 -30.18 -54.73
CA MET A 1 -66.27 -29.84 -53.34
C MET A 1 -64.99 -29.83 -52.50
N MET A 2 -64.46 -28.66 -52.17
CA MET A 2 -63.28 -28.52 -51.30
C MET A 2 -63.70 -27.73 -50.07
N ASN A 3 -63.48 -28.35 -48.92
CA ASN A 3 -64.02 -27.98 -47.62
C ASN A 3 -63.02 -27.03 -46.93
N THR A 4 -63.39 -25.76 -46.77
CA THR A 4 -62.57 -24.76 -46.08
C THR A 4 -62.79 -24.87 -44.57
N LYS A 5 -61.87 -25.54 -43.87
CA LYS A 5 -61.85 -25.57 -42.40
C LYS A 5 -61.46 -24.19 -41.86
N SER A 6 -62.25 -23.72 -40.90
CA SER A 6 -62.09 -22.46 -40.17
C SER A 6 -60.72 -22.36 -39.48
N ILE A 7 -59.92 -21.38 -39.92
CA ILE A 7 -58.56 -21.06 -39.44
C ILE A 7 -58.59 -20.12 -38.21
N GLY A 8 -59.77 -19.60 -37.86
CA GLY A 8 -59.95 -18.57 -36.82
C GLY A 8 -59.53 -18.91 -35.38
N PRO A 9 -59.72 -20.14 -34.85
CA PRO A 9 -59.39 -20.41 -33.44
C PRO A 9 -57.89 -20.63 -33.20
N PHE A 10 -57.15 -21.13 -34.21
CA PHE A 10 -55.70 -21.37 -34.09
C PHE A 10 -54.89 -20.09 -33.97
N ILE A 11 -55.27 -19.03 -34.72
CA ILE A 11 -54.59 -17.73 -34.67
C ILE A 11 -54.74 -17.07 -33.29
N LYS A 12 -55.91 -17.23 -32.64
CA LYS A 12 -56.18 -16.66 -31.31
C LYS A 12 -55.40 -17.36 -30.20
N ILE A 13 -55.23 -18.67 -30.31
CA ILE A 13 -54.42 -19.47 -29.36
C ILE A 13 -52.93 -19.10 -29.52
N LEU A 14 -52.44 -18.99 -30.75
CA LEU A 14 -51.05 -18.63 -31.03
C LEU A 14 -50.72 -17.21 -30.53
N ALA A 15 -51.63 -16.24 -30.73
CA ALA A 15 -51.49 -14.88 -30.22
C ALA A 15 -51.48 -14.83 -28.69
N SER A 16 -52.26 -15.68 -28.01
CA SER A 16 -52.30 -15.76 -26.55
C SER A 16 -51.02 -16.35 -25.96
N ILE A 17 -50.41 -17.34 -26.63
CA ILE A 17 -49.13 -17.94 -26.21
C ILE A 17 -47.98 -16.93 -26.36
N ILE A 18 -47.96 -16.15 -27.45
CA ILE A 18 -46.95 -15.10 -27.67
C ILE A 18 -47.07 -13.99 -26.61
N PHE A 19 -48.30 -13.65 -26.20
CA PHE A 19 -48.54 -12.66 -25.15
C PHE A 19 -48.15 -13.15 -23.74
N ILE A 20 -48.24 -14.46 -23.48
CA ILE A 20 -47.78 -15.05 -22.19
C ILE A 20 -46.25 -15.16 -22.14
N LEU A 21 -45.58 -15.36 -23.28
CA LEU A 21 -44.11 -15.40 -23.34
C LEU A 21 -43.46 -14.02 -23.19
N SER A 22 -44.15 -12.93 -23.54
CA SER A 22 -43.62 -11.56 -23.37
C SER A 22 -43.63 -11.08 -21.91
N ILE A 23 -44.52 -11.61 -21.05
CA ILE A 23 -44.56 -11.24 -19.62
C ILE A 23 -43.47 -11.89 -18.76
N PHE A 24 -42.74 -12.89 -19.30
CA PHE A 24 -41.57 -13.49 -18.65
C PHE A 24 -40.23 -12.90 -19.14
N SER A 25 -40.26 -11.88 -20.00
CA SER A 25 -39.02 -11.23 -20.45
C SER A 25 -38.48 -10.29 -19.37
N CYS A 26 -37.36 -10.72 -18.78
CA CYS A 26 -36.43 -9.97 -17.95
C CYS A 26 -37.00 -9.28 -16.70
N LYS A 27 -37.10 -10.05 -15.62
CA LYS A 27 -36.69 -9.49 -14.32
C LYS A 27 -35.19 -9.21 -14.45
N ASN A 28 -34.82 -7.96 -14.70
CA ASN A 28 -33.44 -7.51 -14.49
C ASN A 28 -33.10 -7.86 -13.05
N ILE A 29 -32.29 -8.91 -12.88
CA ILE A 29 -31.53 -9.08 -11.65
C ILE A 29 -30.60 -7.89 -11.67
N ASP A 30 -31.02 -6.80 -11.03
CA ASP A 30 -30.12 -5.72 -10.66
C ASP A 30 -29.09 -6.37 -9.72
N GLN A 31 -28.03 -6.94 -10.31
CA GLN A 31 -26.77 -7.10 -9.61
C GLN A 31 -26.38 -5.68 -9.25
N LYS A 32 -26.75 -5.27 -8.03
CA LYS A 32 -26.33 -4.04 -7.40
C LYS A 32 -24.81 -4.11 -7.36
N HIS A 33 -24.15 -3.64 -8.43
CA HIS A 33 -22.71 -3.53 -8.50
C HIS A 33 -22.34 -2.66 -7.30
N ILE A 34 -21.80 -3.28 -6.25
CA ILE A 34 -21.30 -2.57 -5.10
C ILE A 34 -20.17 -1.70 -5.64
N LYS A 35 -20.42 -0.40 -5.78
CA LYS A 35 -19.42 0.55 -6.25
C LYS A 35 -18.32 0.56 -5.19
N LYS A 36 -17.16 -0.01 -5.52
CA LYS A 36 -16.02 -0.01 -4.61
C LYS A 36 -15.53 1.41 -4.39
N ILE A 37 -15.16 1.72 -3.15
CA ILE A 37 -14.59 3.00 -2.77
C ILE A 37 -13.10 2.95 -3.10
N GLU A 38 -12.63 3.91 -3.89
CA GLU A 38 -11.22 4.01 -4.25
C GLU A 38 -10.50 4.98 -3.32
N LYS A 39 -9.34 4.56 -2.80
CA LYS A 39 -8.51 5.36 -1.90
C LYS A 39 -7.06 5.30 -2.35
N ASN A 40 -6.44 6.47 -2.52
CA ASN A 40 -5.05 6.58 -2.95
C ASN A 40 -4.20 7.09 -1.78
N PHE A 41 -3.06 6.46 -1.55
CA PHE A 41 -2.08 6.82 -0.51
C PHE A 41 -0.71 7.00 -1.15
N GLY A 42 -0.03 8.06 -0.80
CA GLY A 42 1.27 8.44 -1.31
C GLY A 42 1.20 9.24 -2.59
N LEU A 43 0.08 9.30 -3.33
CA LEU A 43 -0.08 10.15 -4.52
C LEU A 43 -0.20 11.63 -4.12
N TYR A 44 0.62 12.51 -4.70
CA TYR A 44 0.53 13.95 -4.44
C TYR A 44 -0.56 14.60 -5.30
N GLU A 45 -1.11 15.72 -4.83
CA GLU A 45 -2.26 16.38 -5.48
C GLU A 45 -1.98 16.85 -6.91
N ASP A 46 -0.73 17.18 -7.21
CA ASP A 46 -0.25 17.64 -8.51
C ASP A 46 0.20 16.51 -9.45
N GLU A 47 0.16 15.26 -8.99
CA GLU A 47 0.60 14.10 -9.76
C GLU A 47 -0.56 13.32 -10.38
N SER A 48 -0.32 12.81 -11.59
CA SER A 48 -1.25 11.97 -12.33
C SER A 48 -0.92 10.49 -12.15
N ASP A 49 -1.94 9.63 -12.08
CA ASP A 49 -1.77 8.17 -12.10
C ASP A 49 -1.14 7.66 -13.42
N SER A 50 -1.00 8.50 -14.45
CA SER A 50 -0.42 8.13 -15.74
C SER A 50 1.06 7.74 -15.68
N ILE A 51 1.80 8.21 -14.67
CA ILE A 51 3.21 7.82 -14.45
C ILE A 51 3.34 6.62 -13.50
N ALA A 52 2.21 6.10 -13.00
CA ALA A 52 2.24 5.00 -12.04
C ALA A 52 2.38 3.65 -12.73
N VAL A 53 3.26 2.80 -12.19
CA VAL A 53 3.50 1.45 -12.68
C VAL A 53 3.10 0.46 -11.60
N GLU A 54 2.13 -0.39 -11.90
CA GLU A 54 1.64 -1.42 -10.97
C GLU A 54 2.70 -2.50 -10.72
N LEU A 55 2.98 -2.75 -9.44
CA LEU A 55 3.77 -3.85 -8.94
C LEU A 55 2.82 -5.01 -8.60
N LYS A 56 2.64 -5.93 -9.54
CA LYS A 56 1.85 -7.14 -9.29
C LYS A 56 2.63 -8.08 -8.40
N LEU A 57 2.30 -8.13 -7.11
CA LEU A 57 3.09 -8.86 -6.11
C LEU A 57 3.25 -10.37 -6.41
N SER A 58 2.33 -10.96 -7.16
CA SER A 58 2.42 -12.35 -7.64
C SER A 58 3.57 -12.62 -8.63
N GLU A 59 4.20 -11.58 -9.19
CA GLU A 59 5.29 -11.69 -10.15
C GLU A 59 6.68 -11.79 -9.48
N PHE A 60 6.75 -11.67 -8.14
CA PHE A 60 8.02 -11.67 -7.40
C PHE A 60 8.11 -12.86 -6.47
N ASN A 61 9.25 -13.56 -6.50
CA ASN A 61 9.49 -14.70 -5.62
C ASN A 61 10.02 -14.29 -4.25
N ASN A 62 10.68 -13.14 -4.18
CA ASN A 62 11.35 -12.68 -2.97
C ASN A 62 11.41 -11.15 -2.89
N TRP A 63 11.75 -10.66 -1.70
CA TRP A 63 11.83 -9.22 -1.41
C TRP A 63 12.83 -8.50 -2.31
N LYS A 64 13.96 -9.14 -2.64
CA LYS A 64 15.01 -8.54 -3.46
C LYS A 64 14.52 -8.25 -4.88
N GLU A 65 13.82 -9.17 -5.52
CA GLU A 65 13.25 -8.97 -6.86
C GLU A 65 12.25 -7.78 -6.88
N LEU A 66 11.41 -7.68 -5.84
CA LEU A 66 10.48 -6.55 -5.68
C LEU A 66 11.23 -5.22 -5.55
N LEU A 67 12.30 -5.17 -4.75
CA LEU A 67 13.15 -3.98 -4.60
C LEU A 67 13.84 -3.60 -5.91
N GLU A 68 14.39 -4.57 -6.63
CA GLU A 68 15.04 -4.33 -7.93
C GLU A 68 14.05 -3.76 -8.95
N ARG A 69 12.83 -4.31 -9.01
CA ARG A 69 11.79 -3.79 -9.89
C ARG A 69 11.34 -2.39 -9.48
N THR A 70 11.23 -2.13 -8.18
CA THR A 70 10.90 -0.81 -7.63
C THR A 70 11.96 0.21 -8.06
N GLU A 71 13.25 -0.10 -7.92
CA GLU A 71 14.38 0.74 -8.35
C GLU A 71 14.33 1.05 -9.86
N GLN A 72 14.05 0.04 -10.69
CA GLN A 72 13.93 0.23 -12.14
C GLN A 72 12.81 1.20 -12.52
N ILE A 73 11.68 1.17 -11.80
CA ILE A 73 10.54 2.05 -12.06
C ILE A 73 10.90 3.49 -11.71
N VAL A 74 11.43 3.72 -10.50
CA VAL A 74 11.75 5.07 -10.01
C VAL A 74 12.90 5.72 -10.78
N CYS A 75 13.83 4.94 -11.30
CA CYS A 75 14.91 5.45 -12.16
C CYS A 75 14.48 5.70 -13.63
N ASN A 76 13.25 5.37 -14.00
CA ASN A 76 12.64 5.66 -15.30
C ASN A 76 11.51 6.69 -15.17
N ASP A 77 11.66 7.65 -14.25
CA ASP A 77 10.72 8.77 -14.02
C ASP A 77 9.25 8.33 -13.79
N SER A 78 9.07 7.15 -13.20
CA SER A 78 7.76 6.55 -12.94
C SER A 78 7.57 6.25 -11.45
N VAL A 79 6.33 6.08 -11.02
CA VAL A 79 5.98 5.86 -9.61
C VAL A 79 5.49 4.42 -9.41
N PRO A 80 6.18 3.58 -8.64
CA PRO A 80 5.70 2.24 -8.34
C PRO A 80 4.42 2.29 -7.50
N LYS A 81 3.46 1.44 -7.83
CA LYS A 81 2.14 1.39 -7.17
C LYS A 81 1.78 -0.03 -6.80
N ILE A 82 1.17 -0.22 -5.63
CA ILE A 82 0.59 -1.49 -5.20
C ILE A 82 -0.90 -1.29 -4.96
N THR A 83 -1.72 -2.11 -5.61
CA THR A 83 -3.16 -2.12 -5.41
C THR A 83 -3.57 -3.26 -4.47
N ILE A 84 -4.34 -2.92 -3.43
CA ILE A 84 -4.92 -3.84 -2.45
C ILE A 84 -6.42 -3.69 -2.52
N GLU A 85 -7.11 -4.77 -2.86
CA GLU A 85 -8.55 -4.75 -3.11
C GLU A 85 -9.28 -5.75 -2.21
N ASN A 86 -10.41 -5.32 -1.65
CA ASN A 86 -11.40 -6.19 -1.03
C ASN A 86 -12.78 -5.94 -1.67
N ASP A 87 -13.84 -6.53 -1.12
CA ASP A 87 -15.19 -6.47 -1.68
C ASP A 87 -15.76 -5.04 -1.77
N SER A 88 -15.28 -4.12 -0.94
CA SER A 88 -15.84 -2.77 -0.78
C SER A 88 -14.88 -1.64 -1.08
N VAL A 89 -13.57 -1.88 -1.03
CA VAL A 89 -12.53 -0.84 -1.13
C VAL A 89 -11.40 -1.30 -2.04
N ILE A 90 -10.94 -0.39 -2.89
CA ILE A 90 -9.67 -0.49 -3.64
C ILE A 90 -8.72 0.55 -3.03
N LYS A 91 -7.66 0.09 -2.37
CA LYS A 91 -6.58 0.94 -1.88
C LYS A 91 -5.42 0.88 -2.87
N ARG A 92 -4.91 2.04 -3.27
CA ARG A 92 -3.69 2.15 -4.09
C ARG A 92 -2.62 2.85 -3.28
N VAL A 93 -1.46 2.22 -3.17
CA VAL A 93 -0.33 2.72 -2.41
C VAL A 93 0.81 3.03 -3.38
N TYR A 94 1.16 4.31 -3.47
CA TYR A 94 2.22 4.82 -4.33
C TYR A 94 3.51 4.88 -3.51
N LEU A 95 4.49 4.09 -3.93
CA LEU A 95 5.78 4.00 -3.26
C LEU A 95 6.64 5.19 -3.67
N ARG A 96 7.29 5.81 -2.70
CA ARG A 96 8.08 7.04 -2.88
C ARG A 96 9.57 6.81 -2.86
N ASN A 97 9.98 5.57 -3.12
CA ASN A 97 11.38 5.18 -3.26
C ASN A 97 12.12 6.17 -4.19
N PRO A 98 13.33 6.60 -3.81
CA PRO A 98 14.17 7.42 -4.67
C PRO A 98 14.91 6.52 -5.66
N CYS A 99 15.28 7.07 -6.82
CA CYS A 99 16.30 6.42 -7.67
C CYS A 99 17.66 6.54 -6.98
N LEU A 100 18.27 5.41 -6.62
CA LEU A 100 19.57 5.32 -5.95
C LEU A 100 20.74 5.22 -6.95
N LYS A 101 20.46 5.03 -8.23
CA LYS A 101 21.50 4.98 -9.28
C LYS A 101 22.38 6.24 -9.26
N GLY A 102 23.65 6.07 -8.94
CA GLY A 102 24.63 7.16 -8.89
C GLY A 102 24.61 7.98 -7.60
N LEU A 103 23.78 7.61 -6.62
CA LEU A 103 23.74 8.23 -5.30
C LEU A 103 24.44 7.33 -4.27
N SER A 104 25.32 7.90 -3.46
CA SER A 104 26.09 7.15 -2.45
C SER A 104 25.34 7.01 -1.12
N CYS A 105 24.55 8.03 -0.74
CA CYS A 105 23.71 8.04 0.47
C CYS A 105 22.70 9.17 0.40
N ILE A 106 21.44 8.89 0.77
CA ILE A 106 20.43 9.92 1.00
C ILE A 106 20.42 10.23 2.50
N LEU A 107 20.77 11.46 2.86
CA LEU A 107 20.82 11.91 4.24
C LEU A 107 19.41 12.22 4.74
N ILE A 108 18.81 11.27 5.45
CA ILE A 108 17.51 11.43 6.10
C ILE A 108 17.73 11.46 7.60
N ARG A 109 17.10 12.44 8.27
CA ARG A 109 17.15 12.51 9.73
C ARG A 109 16.35 11.33 10.30
N GLU A 110 17.02 10.46 11.04
CA GLU A 110 16.43 9.22 11.59
C GLU A 110 15.17 9.47 12.44
N LYS A 111 15.11 10.59 13.15
CA LYS A 111 13.91 10.98 13.92
C LYS A 111 12.66 11.16 13.06
N ASN A 112 12.80 11.36 11.75
CA ASN A 112 11.69 11.47 10.82
C ASN A 112 11.31 10.11 10.19
N ILE A 113 11.99 9.02 10.57
CA ILE A 113 11.75 7.68 10.03
C ILE A 113 10.96 6.86 11.06
N ILE A 114 9.95 6.13 10.59
CA ILE A 114 9.38 4.98 11.29
C ILE A 114 9.73 3.77 10.42
N GLU A 115 10.53 2.84 10.95
CA GLU A 115 10.85 1.60 10.27
C GLU A 115 9.88 0.51 10.72
N ILE A 116 9.36 -0.27 9.77
CA ILE A 116 8.61 -1.49 9.99
C ILE A 116 9.44 -2.61 9.38
N HIS A 117 10.06 -3.42 10.23
CA HIS A 117 10.85 -4.56 9.82
C HIS A 117 10.15 -5.85 10.24
N ASN A 118 9.78 -6.67 9.26
CA ASN A 118 8.86 -7.80 9.45
C ASN A 118 7.55 -7.31 10.11
N ASP A 119 7.38 -7.57 11.40
CA ASP A 119 6.18 -7.22 12.19
C ASP A 119 6.53 -6.31 13.38
N THR A 120 7.73 -5.72 13.39
CA THR A 120 8.23 -4.85 14.46
C THR A 120 8.41 -3.43 13.96
N ILE A 121 7.93 -2.46 14.74
CA ILE A 121 8.16 -1.05 14.50
C ILE A 121 9.43 -0.64 15.23
N ASN A 122 10.39 -0.06 14.51
CA ASN A 122 11.60 0.52 15.06
C ASN A 122 11.55 2.06 14.92
N LYS A 123 11.73 2.75 16.05
CA LYS A 123 11.86 4.20 16.11
C LYS A 123 13.17 4.60 16.78
N SER A 124 14.04 5.25 15.99
CA SER A 124 15.34 5.77 16.43
C SER A 124 16.27 4.71 17.02
N TYR A 125 16.21 3.47 16.55
CA TYR A 125 17.06 2.32 16.94
C TYR A 125 17.02 1.90 18.43
N GLU A 126 16.38 2.68 19.29
CA GLU A 126 16.26 2.41 20.73
C GLU A 126 14.88 1.88 21.12
N ASN A 127 13.84 2.15 20.32
CA ASN A 127 12.47 1.82 20.68
C ASN A 127 11.87 0.83 19.67
N PHE A 128 11.60 -0.37 20.16
CA PHE A 128 10.92 -1.43 19.43
C PHE A 128 9.49 -1.54 19.94
N TYR A 129 8.53 -1.46 19.03
CA TYR A 129 7.12 -1.63 19.32
C TYR A 129 6.55 -2.76 18.49
N ALA A 130 5.57 -3.47 19.04
CA ALA A 130 4.75 -4.37 18.25
C ALA A 130 3.90 -3.59 17.24
N LEU A 131 3.54 -4.23 16.13
CA LEU A 131 2.79 -3.60 15.05
C LEU A 131 1.40 -3.10 15.46
N ASP A 132 0.80 -3.65 16.51
CA ASP A 132 -0.45 -3.16 17.10
C ASP A 132 -0.35 -1.71 17.64
N SER A 133 0.87 -1.26 17.93
CA SER A 133 1.16 0.09 18.40
C SER A 133 1.26 1.12 17.27
N LEU A 134 1.08 0.71 16.00
CA LEU A 134 1.32 1.56 14.82
C LEU A 134 0.54 2.88 14.86
N GLU A 135 -0.74 2.83 15.22
CA GLU A 135 -1.57 4.04 15.29
C GLU A 135 -1.02 5.05 16.31
N ASN A 136 -0.65 4.57 17.51
CA ASN A 136 -0.07 5.41 18.55
C ASN A 136 1.30 5.98 18.15
N VAL A 137 2.13 5.18 17.48
CA VAL A 137 3.43 5.63 16.98
C VAL A 137 3.23 6.72 15.92
N LEU A 138 2.37 6.49 14.92
CA LEU A 138 2.05 7.48 13.88
C LEU A 138 1.52 8.78 14.47
N ARG A 139 0.57 8.69 15.41
CA ARG A 139 -0.04 9.86 16.08
C ARG A 139 1.02 10.73 16.75
N ARG A 140 1.92 10.13 17.53
CA ARG A 140 3.02 10.87 18.19
C ARG A 140 3.90 11.59 17.19
N ASP A 141 4.27 10.94 16.10
CA ASP A 141 5.15 11.52 15.08
C ASP A 141 4.48 12.63 14.27
N ILE A 142 3.23 12.44 13.87
CA ILE A 142 2.44 13.41 13.09
C ILE A 142 2.13 14.65 13.96
N GLU A 143 1.70 14.46 15.20
CA GLU A 143 1.31 15.58 16.07
C GLU A 143 2.51 16.32 16.69
N ASN A 144 3.72 15.75 16.61
CA ASN A 144 4.92 16.31 17.26
C ASN A 144 5.25 17.73 16.81
N ASN A 145 5.23 17.99 15.48
CA ASN A 145 5.59 19.28 14.90
C ASN A 145 6.91 19.87 15.44
N GLY A 146 7.92 19.00 15.62
CA GLY A 146 9.27 19.39 16.06
C GLY A 146 9.44 19.67 17.56
N LYS A 147 8.40 19.47 18.39
CA LYS A 147 8.46 19.72 19.84
C LYS A 147 9.42 18.79 20.57
N TYR A 148 9.30 17.49 20.32
CA TYR A 148 10.16 16.48 20.93
C TYR A 148 11.24 16.03 19.93
N PRO A 149 12.54 16.14 20.29
CA PRO A 149 13.65 15.85 19.38
C PRO A 149 13.73 14.40 18.87
N LYS A 150 13.09 13.45 19.56
CA LYS A 150 13.06 12.03 19.21
C LYS A 150 12.01 11.66 18.14
N PHE A 151 11.07 12.56 17.83
CA PHE A 151 10.00 12.31 16.86
C PHE A 151 10.12 13.23 15.64
N SER A 152 9.28 12.99 14.63
CA SER A 152 9.32 13.70 13.37
C SER A 152 9.22 15.22 13.52
N ASP A 153 10.03 15.93 12.74
CA ASP A 153 10.01 17.39 12.67
C ASP A 153 8.65 17.93 12.22
N SER A 154 7.99 17.23 11.30
CA SER A 154 6.66 17.56 10.80
C SER A 154 6.03 16.33 10.12
N PRO A 155 4.69 16.30 9.95
CA PRO A 155 4.04 15.28 9.14
C PRO A 155 4.66 15.13 7.74
N ASP A 156 4.95 16.24 7.05
CA ASP A 156 5.51 16.22 5.68
C ASP A 156 6.91 15.61 5.61
N LYS A 157 7.65 15.57 6.73
CA LYS A 157 8.98 14.97 6.78
C LYS A 157 8.94 13.50 7.18
N LEU A 158 7.81 13.01 7.68
CA LEU A 158 7.65 11.63 8.12
C LEU A 158 7.84 10.67 6.93
N LEU A 159 8.63 9.64 7.15
CA LEU A 159 8.98 8.62 6.19
C LEU A 159 8.80 7.25 6.80
N ILE A 160 8.09 6.37 6.10
CA ILE A 160 7.90 4.98 6.52
C ILE A 160 8.84 4.09 5.72
N TYR A 161 9.69 3.36 6.42
CA TYR A 161 10.52 2.31 5.83
C TYR A 161 9.88 0.96 6.08
N ILE A 162 9.77 0.14 5.04
CA ILE A 162 9.31 -1.23 5.16
C ILE A 162 10.41 -2.14 4.65
N SER A 163 10.79 -3.12 5.47
CA SER A 163 11.80 -4.11 5.11
C SER A 163 11.45 -5.49 5.68
N TYR A 164 11.98 -6.53 5.05
CA TYR A 164 11.78 -7.93 5.47
C TYR A 164 13.08 -8.72 5.38
N ASP A 165 13.22 -9.73 6.25
CA ASP A 165 14.29 -10.72 6.17
C ASP A 165 13.96 -11.79 5.11
N GLU A 166 12.76 -12.40 5.20
CA GLU A 166 12.25 -13.46 4.31
C GLU A 166 10.74 -13.29 4.10
N ASP A 167 10.19 -13.87 3.02
CA ASP A 167 8.75 -13.89 2.69
C ASP A 167 8.00 -12.54 2.69
N GLY A 168 8.75 -11.43 2.57
CA GLY A 168 8.19 -10.09 2.70
C GLY A 168 7.12 -9.74 1.67
N VAL A 169 7.23 -10.31 0.45
CA VAL A 169 6.27 -10.05 -0.63
C VAL A 169 4.85 -10.47 -0.24
N ALA A 170 4.70 -11.65 0.38
CA ALA A 170 3.39 -12.17 0.79
C ALA A 170 2.77 -11.39 1.96
N LYS A 171 3.62 -10.82 2.83
CA LYS A 171 3.18 -10.06 4.03
C LYS A 171 2.93 -8.58 3.74
N LEU A 172 3.52 -8.03 2.68
CA LEU A 172 3.44 -6.62 2.34
C LEU A 172 2.01 -6.07 2.22
N PRO A 173 1.03 -6.75 1.57
CA PRO A 173 -0.35 -6.26 1.51
C PRO A 173 -0.95 -6.04 2.90
N GLN A 174 -0.67 -6.93 3.85
CA GLN A 174 -1.20 -6.83 5.20
C GLN A 174 -0.61 -5.63 5.94
N ILE A 175 0.70 -5.40 5.84
CA ILE A 175 1.35 -4.22 6.44
C ILE A 175 0.81 -2.93 5.83
N LEU A 176 0.70 -2.87 4.50
CA LEU A 176 0.18 -1.69 3.81
C LEU A 176 -1.29 -1.41 4.20
N SER A 177 -2.13 -2.45 4.35
CA SER A 177 -3.51 -2.24 4.81
C SER A 177 -3.56 -1.68 6.23
N ARG A 178 -2.79 -2.26 7.16
CA ARG A 178 -2.70 -1.77 8.54
C ARG A 178 -2.17 -0.35 8.63
N LEU A 179 -1.14 -0.03 7.85
CA LEU A 179 -0.53 1.29 7.80
C LEU A 179 -1.51 2.35 7.27
N THR A 180 -2.21 2.04 6.18
CA THR A 180 -3.22 2.95 5.61
C THR A 180 -4.41 3.14 6.55
N GLU A 181 -4.91 2.07 7.18
CA GLU A 181 -5.96 2.17 8.21
C GLU A 181 -5.53 3.01 9.41
N ALA A 182 -4.33 2.76 9.95
CA ALA A 182 -3.80 3.51 11.07
C ALA A 182 -3.62 4.99 10.71
N LEU A 183 -3.19 5.30 9.48
CA LEU A 183 -3.08 6.67 9.00
C LEU A 183 -4.46 7.36 8.97
N GLU A 184 -5.48 6.70 8.40
CA GLU A 184 -6.85 7.23 8.32
C GLU A 184 -7.46 7.50 9.71
N ASN A 185 -7.13 6.69 10.71
CA ASN A 185 -7.58 6.89 12.09
C ASN A 185 -6.89 8.08 12.79
N VAL A 186 -5.68 8.41 12.35
CA VAL A 186 -4.86 9.46 12.96
C VAL A 186 -5.04 10.80 12.25
N THR A 187 -5.25 10.79 10.94
CA THR A 187 -5.27 12.00 10.12
C THR A 187 -6.09 11.80 8.83
N ASN A 188 -6.56 12.90 8.25
CA ASN A 188 -7.22 12.90 6.94
C ASN A 188 -6.23 12.97 5.77
N ARG A 189 -4.93 12.86 6.06
CA ARG A 189 -3.86 12.94 5.05
C ARG A 189 -3.71 11.62 4.31
N SER A 190 -3.40 11.72 3.02
CA SER A 190 -3.09 10.58 2.16
C SER A 190 -1.65 10.60 1.64
N ASP A 191 -0.89 11.68 1.84
CA ASP A 191 0.43 11.95 1.22
C ASP A 191 1.61 11.19 1.87
N LEU A 192 1.36 9.97 2.33
CA LEU A 192 2.31 9.12 3.03
C LEU A 192 3.51 8.74 2.15
N LYS A 193 4.72 8.93 2.68
CA LYS A 193 5.97 8.52 1.99
C LYS A 193 6.37 7.15 2.49
N ILE A 194 6.21 6.13 1.64
CA ILE A 194 6.62 4.75 1.94
C ILE A 194 7.79 4.38 1.05
N TRP A 195 8.90 3.94 1.65
CA TRP A 195 10.03 3.36 0.93
C TRP A 195 10.16 1.89 1.30
N LEU A 196 10.23 1.05 0.27
CA LEU A 196 10.68 -0.32 0.46
C LEU A 196 12.21 -0.33 0.54
N SER A 197 12.77 -0.99 1.55
CA SER A 197 14.23 -1.03 1.71
C SER A 197 14.73 -2.44 1.97
N ARG A 198 16.03 -2.62 1.75
CA ARG A 198 16.76 -3.70 2.42
C ARG A 198 16.81 -3.38 3.91
N LYS A 199 16.93 -4.41 4.76
CA LYS A 199 17.26 -4.20 6.17
C LYS A 199 18.57 -3.42 6.25
N PHE A 200 18.58 -2.32 7.00
CA PHE A 200 19.84 -1.66 7.30
C PHE A 200 20.65 -2.60 8.20
N PRO A 201 21.89 -2.94 7.85
CA PRO A 201 22.74 -3.69 8.76
C PRO A 201 22.95 -2.83 10.00
N VAL A 202 22.48 -3.29 11.15
CA VAL A 202 22.83 -2.66 12.42
C VAL A 202 24.35 -2.79 12.55
N PRO A 203 25.10 -1.67 12.66
CA PRO A 203 26.54 -1.76 12.82
C PRO A 203 26.83 -2.62 14.06
N PRO A 204 27.81 -3.53 14.00
CA PRO A 204 28.17 -4.32 15.17
C PRO A 204 28.49 -3.35 16.33
N PRO A 205 28.17 -3.72 17.58
CA PRO A 205 28.50 -2.89 18.72
C PRO A 205 30.00 -2.53 18.67
N PRO A 206 30.37 -1.29 19.02
CA PRO A 206 31.78 -0.91 19.04
C PRO A 206 32.54 -1.92 19.92
N PRO A 207 33.76 -2.32 19.52
CA PRO A 207 34.59 -3.19 20.33
C PRO A 207 34.66 -2.66 21.77
N PRO A 208 34.67 -3.53 22.80
CA PRO A 208 34.85 -3.08 24.17
C PRO A 208 36.06 -2.16 24.24
N ALA A 209 35.90 -0.97 24.80
CA ALA A 209 37.02 -0.07 25.01
C ALA A 209 38.09 -0.82 25.81
N ASN A 210 39.30 -0.92 25.24
CA ASN A 210 40.42 -1.53 25.93
C ASN A 210 40.78 -0.60 27.10
N LEU A 211 40.23 -0.85 28.29
CA LEU A 211 40.50 -0.10 29.53
C LEU A 211 41.95 -0.27 30.03
N ASN A 212 42.84 -0.87 29.22
CA ASN A 212 44.22 -1.19 29.56
C ASN A 212 45.25 -0.36 28.78
N THR A 213 44.90 0.82 28.25
CA THR A 213 45.93 1.83 27.97
C THR A 213 46.12 2.66 29.23
N ASN A 214 47.16 2.29 29.98
CA ASN A 214 47.71 3.05 31.09
C ASN A 214 47.81 4.53 30.69
N PRO A 215 47.21 5.49 31.43
CA PRO A 215 47.26 6.91 31.05
C PRO A 215 48.66 7.52 31.20
N ASP A 216 49.57 6.84 31.87
CA ASP A 216 50.83 7.42 32.31
C ASP A 216 51.98 6.87 31.48
N GLY A 217 52.17 7.51 30.33
CA GLY A 217 53.36 7.42 29.50
C GLY A 217 54.09 8.76 29.44
N TRP A 218 54.32 9.41 30.60
CA TRP A 218 55.33 10.44 30.88
C TRP A 218 55.76 10.33 32.34
#